data_AF-A0A432XHU2-F1
#
_entry.id   AF-A0A432XHU2-F1
#
_cell.length_a   1.000
_cell.length_b   1.000
_cell.length_c   1.000
_cell.angle_alpha   90.00
_cell.angle_beta   90.00
_cell.angle_gamma   90.00
#
_symmetry.space_group_name_H-M   'P 1'
#
loop_
_entity.id
_entity.type
_entity.pdbx_description
1 polymer ?
#
loop_
_entity_poly.entity_id
_entity_poly.type
_entity_poly.pdbx_seq_one_letter_code
_entity_poly.pdbx_strand_id
1 'polypeptide(L)'
;MNTSTQKLFGISALALAVLFPIYWINAIGFAFDVGEMSYREDFTTLDVWDLIFLIIGLLEITVYVGLRNYFKDQINGGFAGVLLLIMAGLIALTHATLLIDLTVGLGLFSATPGFLDTIAIGSILVLGLYAVTLFALAIALLVRFPELPTLIKIFAALALITAGSQITIVFSFANIILFPILMLIVAFHFLLGDNNVEVV
;
A
#
# COMPACT_ATOMS: atom_id res chain seq x y z
N MET A 1 -23.77 12.75 -4.23
CA MET A 1 -23.65 12.19 -5.60
C MET A 1 -22.21 11.74 -5.80
N ASN A 2 -21.97 10.46 -6.11
CA ASN A 2 -20.61 9.95 -6.27
C ASN A 2 -19.96 10.49 -7.54
N THR A 3 -18.94 11.35 -7.42
CA THR A 3 -18.22 11.95 -8.55
C THR A 3 -17.45 10.90 -9.34
N SER A 4 -17.13 11.16 -10.62
CA SER A 4 -16.31 10.25 -11.44
C SER A 4 -14.96 9.94 -10.78
N THR A 5 -14.40 10.91 -10.07
CA THR A 5 -13.13 10.80 -9.34
C THR A 5 -13.24 9.89 -8.12
N GLN A 6 -14.34 9.97 -7.34
CA GLN A 6 -14.56 9.06 -6.21
C GLN A 6 -14.73 7.61 -6.69
N LYS A 7 -15.44 7.39 -7.80
CA LYS A 7 -15.55 6.06 -8.41
C LYS A 7 -14.19 5.51 -8.82
N LEU A 8 -13.31 6.33 -9.37
CA LEU A 8 -11.95 5.91 -9.71
C LEU A 8 -11.21 5.39 -8.47
N PHE A 9 -11.22 6.12 -7.35
CA PHE A 9 -10.57 5.67 -6.11
C PHE A 9 -11.14 4.35 -5.60
N GLY A 10 -12.47 4.19 -5.66
CA GLY A 10 -13.13 2.96 -5.25
C GLY A 10 -12.76 1.76 -6.15
N ILE A 11 -12.73 1.96 -7.47
CA ILE A 11 -12.31 0.92 -8.42
C ILE A 11 -10.83 0.57 -8.24
N SER A 12 -9.97 1.56 -7.99
CA SER A 12 -8.56 1.31 -7.70
C SER A 12 -8.38 0.47 -6.45
N ALA A 13 -9.14 0.75 -5.38
CA ALA A 13 -9.13 -0.06 -4.17
C ALA A 13 -9.65 -1.49 -4.42
N LEU A 14 -10.72 -1.67 -5.21
CA LEU A 14 -11.17 -3.01 -5.61
C LEU A 14 -10.08 -3.78 -6.38
N ALA A 15 -9.43 -3.13 -7.34
CA ALA A 15 -8.35 -3.74 -8.11
C ALA A 15 -7.19 -4.17 -7.19
N LEU A 16 -6.80 -3.33 -6.22
CA LEU A 16 -5.78 -3.68 -5.23
C LEU A 16 -6.16 -4.88 -4.37
N ALA A 17 -7.43 -4.97 -3.94
CA ALA A 17 -7.89 -6.10 -3.14
C ALA A 17 -7.71 -7.45 -3.86
N VAL A 18 -7.70 -7.44 -5.20
CA VAL A 18 -7.47 -8.64 -6.02
C VAL A 18 -5.99 -8.81 -6.38
N LEU A 19 -5.34 -7.76 -6.86
CA LEU A 19 -3.97 -7.84 -7.39
C LEU A 19 -2.92 -8.03 -6.29
N PHE A 20 -3.09 -7.37 -5.15
CA PHE A 20 -2.14 -7.44 -4.04
C PHE A 20 -1.86 -8.86 -3.55
N PRO A 21 -2.88 -9.68 -3.18
CA PRO A 21 -2.63 -11.03 -2.71
C PRO A 21 -2.05 -11.92 -3.83
N ILE A 22 -2.48 -11.74 -5.08
CA ILE A 22 -1.93 -12.49 -6.22
C ILE A 22 -0.43 -12.23 -6.34
N TYR A 23 0.00 -10.98 -6.32
CA TYR A 23 1.41 -10.62 -6.43
C TYR A 23 2.22 -11.18 -5.25
N TRP A 24 1.80 -10.89 -4.01
CA TRP A 24 2.59 -11.23 -2.83
C TRP A 24 2.62 -12.73 -2.51
N ILE A 25 1.58 -13.50 -2.84
CA ILE A 25 1.61 -14.96 -2.69
C ILE A 25 2.71 -15.56 -3.58
N ASN A 26 2.85 -15.08 -4.82
CA ASN A 26 3.89 -15.54 -5.73
C ASN A 26 5.28 -15.07 -5.27
N ALA A 27 5.44 -13.78 -4.95
CA ALA A 27 6.70 -13.23 -4.45
C ALA A 27 7.23 -13.96 -3.21
N ILE A 28 6.34 -14.30 -2.26
CA ILE A 28 6.71 -15.06 -1.06
C ILE A 28 6.99 -16.52 -1.38
N GLY A 29 6.24 -17.13 -2.31
CA GLY A 29 6.54 -18.47 -2.81
C GLY A 29 7.98 -18.58 -3.32
N PHE A 30 8.43 -17.61 -4.11
CA PHE A 30 9.81 -17.52 -4.59
C PHE A 30 10.84 -17.29 -3.48
N ALA A 31 10.48 -16.56 -2.42
CA ALA A 31 11.37 -16.34 -1.27
C ALA A 31 11.62 -17.61 -0.42
N PHE A 32 10.68 -18.56 -0.41
CA PHE A 32 10.84 -19.84 0.29
C PHE A 32 11.47 -20.95 -0.58
N ASP A 33 11.51 -20.78 -1.91
CA ASP A 33 11.93 -21.80 -2.88
C ASP A 33 13.41 -21.70 -3.30
N VAL A 34 14.33 -21.68 -2.34
CA VAL A 34 15.78 -22.06 -2.50
C VAL A 34 16.79 -20.93 -2.85
N GLY A 35 17.70 -20.65 -1.89
CA GLY A 35 19.08 -20.14 -2.12
C GLY A 35 19.35 -18.64 -1.90
N GLU A 36 20.54 -18.29 -1.40
CA GLU A 36 21.05 -16.90 -1.22
C GLU A 36 21.10 -16.05 -2.53
N MET A 37 20.72 -16.62 -3.68
CA MET A 37 20.79 -15.99 -4.99
C MET A 37 19.44 -15.58 -5.60
N SER A 38 18.28 -16.07 -5.09
CA SER A 38 16.99 -15.85 -5.79
C SER A 38 16.51 -14.39 -5.77
N TYR A 39 16.72 -13.66 -4.67
CA TYR A 39 16.34 -12.23 -4.61
C TYR A 39 17.21 -11.34 -5.51
N ARG A 40 18.42 -11.79 -5.86
CA ARG A 40 19.31 -11.05 -6.77
C ARG A 40 18.90 -11.22 -8.22
N GLU A 41 18.42 -12.40 -8.60
CA GLU A 41 17.89 -12.63 -9.95
C GLU A 41 16.65 -11.78 -10.22
N ASP A 42 15.77 -11.62 -9.21
CA ASP A 42 14.60 -10.76 -9.25
C ASP A 42 14.98 -9.33 -9.69
N PHE A 43 16.04 -8.75 -9.10
CA PHE A 43 16.52 -7.40 -9.40
C PHE A 43 17.18 -7.20 -10.79
N THR A 44 17.26 -8.24 -11.61
CA THR A 44 18.06 -8.24 -12.85
C THR A 44 17.30 -8.71 -14.08
N THR A 45 16.03 -9.07 -13.93
CA THR A 45 15.17 -9.50 -15.02
C THR A 45 13.99 -8.55 -15.18
N LEU A 46 13.44 -8.48 -16.40
CA LEU A 46 12.21 -7.76 -16.68
C LEU A 46 11.15 -8.78 -17.08
N ASP A 47 10.11 -8.92 -16.28
CA ASP A 47 9.04 -9.88 -16.50
C ASP A 47 7.63 -9.27 -16.32
N VAL A 48 6.61 -10.14 -16.33
CA VAL A 48 5.21 -9.72 -16.19
C VAL A 48 4.89 -9.30 -14.74
N TRP A 49 5.61 -9.82 -13.75
CA TRP A 49 5.45 -9.47 -12.34
C TRP A 49 5.92 -8.05 -12.05
N ASP A 50 6.94 -7.54 -12.75
CA ASP A 50 7.35 -6.14 -12.66
C ASP A 50 6.24 -5.17 -13.09
N LEU A 51 5.50 -5.53 -14.15
CA LEU A 51 4.36 -4.73 -14.60
C LEU A 51 3.23 -4.77 -13.57
N ILE A 52 2.95 -5.93 -12.97
CA ILE A 52 1.93 -6.06 -11.92
C ILE A 52 2.34 -5.23 -10.69
N PHE A 53 3.62 -5.28 -10.30
CA PHE A 53 4.17 -4.48 -9.22
C PHE A 53 3.95 -2.99 -9.49
N LEU A 54 4.33 -2.49 -10.68
CA LEU A 54 4.09 -1.10 -11.07
C LEU A 54 2.61 -0.71 -10.98
N ILE A 55 1.71 -1.56 -11.48
CA ILE A 55 0.27 -1.32 -11.44
C ILE A 55 -0.23 -1.21 -9.99
N ILE A 56 0.20 -2.12 -9.12
CA ILE A 56 -0.13 -2.09 -7.69
C ILE A 56 0.31 -0.74 -7.08
N GLY A 57 1.55 -0.32 -7.30
CA GLY A 57 2.06 0.95 -6.78
C GLY A 57 1.26 2.17 -7.22
N LEU A 58 0.90 2.23 -8.51
CA LEU A 58 0.09 3.33 -9.06
C LEU A 58 -1.33 3.33 -8.47
N LEU A 59 -1.93 2.16 -8.29
CA LEU A 59 -3.25 2.03 -7.67
C LEU A 59 -3.22 2.44 -6.19
N GLU A 60 -2.20 2.04 -5.43
CA GLU A 60 -2.03 2.42 -4.02
C GLU A 60 -1.91 3.94 -3.86
N ILE A 61 -1.06 4.57 -4.66
CA ILE A 61 -0.91 6.04 -4.71
C ILE A 61 -2.27 6.70 -5.00
N THR A 62 -3.00 6.17 -5.99
CA THR A 62 -4.32 6.69 -6.36
C THR A 62 -5.31 6.63 -5.19
N VAL A 63 -5.33 5.51 -4.46
CA VAL A 63 -6.18 5.34 -3.28
C VAL A 63 -5.80 6.31 -2.16
N TYR A 64 -4.51 6.50 -1.86
CA TYR A 64 -4.08 7.42 -0.80
C TYR A 64 -4.35 8.87 -1.13
N VAL A 65 -4.17 9.28 -2.38
CA VAL A 65 -4.57 10.61 -2.84
C VAL A 65 -6.08 10.79 -2.69
N GLY A 66 -6.87 9.76 -3.01
CA GLY A 66 -8.32 9.78 -2.81
C GLY A 66 -8.73 9.94 -1.35
N LEU A 67 -8.18 9.10 -0.46
CA LEU A 67 -8.41 9.18 0.98
C LEU A 67 -7.95 10.52 1.56
N ARG A 68 -6.85 11.08 1.05
CA ARG A 68 -6.34 12.38 1.50
C ARG A 68 -7.35 13.47 1.21
N ASN A 69 -7.86 13.51 -0.02
CA ASN A 69 -8.83 14.53 -0.43
C ASN A 69 -10.09 14.39 0.44
N TYR A 70 -10.58 13.16 0.62
CA TYR A 70 -11.69 12.89 1.52
C TYR A 70 -11.41 13.36 2.97
N PHE A 71 -10.26 13.02 3.56
CA PHE A 71 -9.96 13.40 4.94
C PHE A 71 -9.75 14.90 5.13
N LYS A 72 -9.13 15.56 4.14
CA LYS A 72 -8.95 17.01 4.15
C LYS A 72 -10.29 17.73 4.09
N ASP A 73 -11.18 17.28 3.21
CA ASP A 73 -12.39 18.01 2.87
C ASP A 73 -13.56 17.70 3.83
N GLN A 74 -13.65 16.46 4.35
CA GLN A 74 -14.84 15.99 5.09
C GLN A 74 -14.65 15.90 6.61
N ILE A 75 -13.42 15.68 7.10
CA ILE A 75 -13.17 15.53 8.54
C ILE A 75 -12.16 16.55 9.08
N ASN A 76 -11.81 17.60 8.34
CA ASN A 76 -10.77 18.57 8.73
C ASN A 76 -9.46 17.87 9.18
N GLY A 77 -9.09 16.80 8.47
CA GLY A 77 -8.04 15.86 8.84
C GLY A 77 -6.69 16.24 8.24
N GLY A 78 -6.22 17.48 8.40
CA GLY A 78 -4.98 17.96 7.77
C GLY A 78 -3.77 17.04 8.04
N PHE A 79 -3.60 16.59 9.29
CA PHE A 79 -2.54 15.65 9.66
C PHE A 79 -2.69 14.28 8.99
N ALA A 80 -3.90 13.70 8.99
CA ALA A 80 -4.18 12.42 8.32
C ALA A 80 -3.93 12.53 6.80
N GLY A 81 -4.28 13.66 6.19
CA GLY A 81 -4.00 13.95 4.79
C GLY A 81 -2.50 14.03 4.48
N VAL A 82 -1.69 14.58 5.39
CA VAL A 82 -0.21 14.59 5.24
C VAL A 82 0.35 13.17 5.37
N LEU A 83 -0.11 12.38 6.34
CA LEU A 83 0.32 10.99 6.49
C LEU A 83 0.03 10.16 5.24
N LEU A 84 -1.13 10.35 4.60
CA LEU A 84 -1.45 9.69 3.34
C LEU A 84 -0.55 10.11 2.17
N LEU A 85 -0.11 11.37 2.12
CA LEU A 85 0.90 11.79 1.14
C LEU A 85 2.26 11.15 1.41
N ILE A 86 2.65 11.04 2.68
CA ILE A 86 3.88 10.34 3.06
C ILE A 86 3.79 8.87 2.63
N MET A 87 2.67 8.19 2.90
CA MET A 87 2.44 6.83 2.43
C MET A 87 2.53 6.71 0.90
N ALA A 88 1.92 7.63 0.15
CA ALA A 88 2.03 7.64 -1.30
C ALA A 88 3.48 7.82 -1.79
N GLY A 89 4.25 8.68 -1.14
CA GLY A 89 5.67 8.86 -1.43
C GLY A 89 6.51 7.61 -1.11
N LEU A 90 6.23 6.94 0.01
CA LEU A 90 6.91 5.70 0.38
C LEU A 90 6.58 4.56 -0.60
N ILE A 91 5.33 4.43 -1.04
CA ILE A 91 4.94 3.49 -2.08
C ILE A 91 5.64 3.80 -3.40
N ALA A 92 5.69 5.08 -3.80
CA ALA A 92 6.41 5.48 -5.01
C ALA A 92 7.91 5.11 -4.91
N LEU A 93 8.52 5.29 -3.74
CA LEU A 93 9.91 4.92 -3.51
C LEU A 93 10.14 3.41 -3.55
N THR A 94 9.24 2.62 -2.95
CA THR A 94 9.28 1.15 -3.04
C THR A 94 9.17 0.67 -4.48
N HIS A 95 8.25 1.24 -5.26
CA HIS A 95 8.06 0.83 -6.65
C HIS A 95 9.12 1.41 -7.60
N ALA A 96 9.88 2.42 -7.17
CA ALA A 96 11.01 2.94 -7.93
C ALA A 96 12.18 1.94 -8.00
N THR A 97 12.17 0.86 -7.23
CA THR A 97 13.14 -0.23 -7.38
C THR A 97 13.10 -0.85 -8.77
N LEU A 98 11.95 -0.79 -9.46
CA LEU A 98 11.80 -1.19 -10.87
C LEU A 98 12.77 -0.50 -11.83
N LEU A 99 13.29 0.68 -11.46
CA LEU A 99 14.31 1.34 -12.25
C LEU A 99 15.63 0.56 -12.26
N ILE A 100 15.89 -0.24 -11.23
CA ILE A 100 17.05 -1.13 -11.16
C ILE A 100 16.87 -2.26 -12.17
N ASP A 101 15.73 -2.95 -12.13
CA ASP A 101 15.35 -4.01 -13.08
C ASP A 101 15.45 -3.52 -14.52
N LEU A 102 14.91 -2.32 -14.77
CA LEU A 102 14.95 -1.68 -16.08
C LEU A 102 16.38 -1.36 -16.52
N THR A 103 17.18 -0.74 -15.66
CA THR A 103 18.55 -0.31 -16.04
C THR A 103 19.51 -1.49 -16.16
N VAL A 104 19.37 -2.53 -15.33
CA VAL A 104 20.17 -3.74 -15.42
C VAL A 104 19.73 -4.59 -16.62
N GLY A 105 18.43 -4.83 -16.79
CA GLY A 105 17.88 -5.62 -17.89
C GLY A 105 18.17 -5.04 -19.28
N LEU A 106 18.26 -3.71 -19.39
CA LEU A 106 18.67 -3.02 -20.62
C LEU A 106 20.20 -2.93 -20.81
N GLY A 107 21.00 -3.42 -19.85
CA GLY A 107 22.47 -3.34 -19.89
C GLY A 107 23.03 -1.93 -19.70
N LEU A 108 22.24 -1.00 -19.15
CA LEU A 108 22.66 0.39 -18.86
C LEU A 108 23.45 0.50 -17.55
N PHE A 109 23.30 -0.48 -16.66
CA PHE A 109 23.94 -0.56 -15.36
C PHE A 109 24.32 -2.00 -15.03
N SER A 110 25.46 -2.22 -14.36
CA SER A 110 25.86 -3.52 -13.85
C SER A 110 25.80 -3.51 -12.33
N ALA A 111 24.75 -4.11 -11.78
CA ALA A 111 24.55 -4.16 -10.34
C ALA A 111 25.56 -5.10 -9.68
N THR A 112 26.29 -4.59 -8.68
CA THR A 112 27.18 -5.41 -7.85
C THR A 112 26.37 -6.08 -6.73
N PRO A 113 26.83 -7.23 -6.19
CA PRO A 113 26.16 -7.87 -5.05
C PRO A 113 25.91 -6.93 -3.87
N GLY A 114 26.92 -6.14 -3.47
CA GLY A 114 26.77 -5.19 -2.35
C GLY A 114 25.80 -4.04 -2.64
N PHE A 115 25.63 -3.65 -3.91
CA PHE A 115 24.61 -2.68 -4.30
C PHE A 115 23.21 -3.28 -4.12
N LEU A 116 22.98 -4.50 -4.62
CA LEU A 116 21.70 -5.20 -4.49
C LEU A 116 21.34 -5.44 -3.01
N ASP A 117 22.31 -5.83 -2.19
CA ASP A 117 22.11 -6.01 -0.74
C ASP A 117 21.69 -4.69 -0.07
N THR A 118 22.29 -3.56 -0.48
CA THR A 118 21.94 -2.23 0.04
C THR A 118 20.51 -1.83 -0.35
N ILE A 119 20.12 -2.09 -1.60
CA ILE A 119 18.75 -1.84 -2.08
C ILE A 119 17.76 -2.70 -1.31
N ALA A 120 18.03 -3.99 -1.12
CA ALA A 120 17.16 -4.89 -0.36
C ALA A 120 16.94 -4.40 1.08
N ILE A 121 18.02 -4.01 1.77
CA ILE A 121 17.93 -3.41 3.12
C ILE A 121 17.13 -2.10 3.08
N GLY A 122 17.39 -1.24 2.10
CA GLY A 122 16.66 0.00 1.89
C GLY A 122 15.16 -0.22 1.73
N SER A 123 14.75 -1.21 0.92
CA SER A 123 13.35 -1.57 0.70
C SER A 123 12.67 -2.03 1.99
N ILE A 124 13.34 -2.85 2.82
CA ILE A 124 12.81 -3.27 4.12
C ILE A 124 12.61 -2.05 5.04
N LEU A 125 13.56 -1.11 5.06
CA LEU A 125 13.43 0.12 5.86
C LEU A 125 12.25 0.98 5.38
N VAL A 126 12.06 1.13 4.07
CA VAL A 126 10.93 1.88 3.49
C VAL A 126 9.60 1.22 3.85
N LEU A 127 9.51 -0.11 3.79
CA LEU A 127 8.33 -0.87 4.23
C LEU A 127 8.06 -0.69 5.73
N GLY A 128 9.11 -0.62 6.56
CA GLY A 128 8.99 -0.31 7.99
C GLY A 128 8.45 1.09 8.24
N LEU A 129 8.98 2.10 7.53
CA LEU A 129 8.49 3.48 7.60
C LEU A 129 7.04 3.61 7.14
N TYR A 130 6.67 2.86 6.10
CA TYR A 130 5.29 2.79 5.62
C TYR A 130 4.37 2.25 6.72
N ALA A 131 4.76 1.17 7.39
CA ALA A 131 3.99 0.59 8.48
C ALA A 131 3.83 1.55 9.67
N VAL A 132 4.90 2.25 10.06
CA VAL A 132 4.84 3.27 11.12
C VAL A 132 3.91 4.43 10.71
N THR A 133 3.93 4.84 9.45
CA THR A 133 3.06 5.91 8.94
C THR A 133 1.59 5.48 8.95
N LEU A 134 1.28 4.24 8.53
CA LEU A 134 -0.05 3.66 8.61
C LEU A 134 -0.53 3.54 10.06
N PHE A 135 0.36 3.15 10.98
CA PHE A 135 0.06 3.08 12.41
C PHE A 135 -0.31 4.46 12.97
N ALA A 136 0.49 5.48 12.65
CA ALA A 136 0.22 6.86 13.04
C ALA A 136 -1.10 7.38 12.43
N LEU A 137 -1.40 7.03 11.18
CA LEU A 137 -2.67 7.38 10.53
C LEU A 137 -3.85 6.74 11.25
N ALA A 138 -3.74 5.45 11.59
CA ALA A 138 -4.77 4.74 12.32
C ALA A 138 -5.04 5.39 13.68
N ILE A 139 -4.01 5.74 14.45
CA ILE A 139 -4.15 6.47 15.72
C ILE A 139 -4.80 7.83 15.50
N ALA A 140 -4.35 8.60 14.50
CA ALA A 140 -4.90 9.92 14.21
C ALA A 140 -6.40 9.88 13.91
N LEU A 141 -6.86 8.83 13.22
CA LEU A 141 -8.27 8.58 12.97
C LEU A 141 -9.00 8.14 14.25
N LEU A 142 -8.46 7.19 15.00
CA LEU A 142 -9.09 6.66 16.21
C LEU A 142 -9.23 7.71 17.34
N VAL A 143 -8.34 8.70 17.41
CA VAL A 143 -8.51 9.83 18.35
C VAL A 143 -9.79 10.62 18.08
N ARG A 144 -10.26 10.63 16.83
CA ARG A 144 -11.48 11.32 16.40
C ARG A 144 -12.62 10.34 16.13
N PHE A 145 -12.59 9.17 16.75
CA PHE A 145 -13.54 8.08 16.52
C PHE A 145 -15.01 8.52 16.46
N PRO A 146 -15.54 9.38 17.38
CA PRO A 146 -16.96 9.75 17.35
C PRO A 146 -17.39 10.48 16.07
N GLU A 147 -16.46 11.18 15.41
CA GLU A 147 -16.72 12.04 14.25
C GLU A 147 -16.61 11.28 12.92
N LEU A 148 -16.13 10.05 12.94
CA LEU A 148 -15.88 9.26 11.73
C LEU A 148 -17.13 8.48 11.28
N PRO A 149 -17.39 8.38 9.97
CA PRO A 149 -18.38 7.43 9.46
C PRO A 149 -18.01 5.99 9.80
N THR A 150 -19.02 5.12 9.91
CA THR A 150 -18.82 3.71 10.32
C THR A 150 -17.73 2.98 9.51
N LEU A 151 -17.71 3.12 8.18
CA LEU A 151 -16.67 2.46 7.36
C LEU A 151 -15.26 2.96 7.66
N ILE A 152 -15.09 4.25 7.97
CA ILE A 152 -13.79 4.83 8.31
C ILE A 152 -13.35 4.42 9.72
N LYS A 153 -14.29 4.22 10.66
CA LYS A 153 -14.00 3.62 11.97
C LYS A 153 -13.44 2.20 11.83
N ILE A 154 -14.10 1.37 11.01
CA ILE A 154 -13.65 0.00 10.73
C ILE A 154 -12.28 0.02 10.04
N PHE A 155 -12.10 0.89 9.05
CA PHE A 155 -10.81 1.10 8.38
C PHE A 155 -9.72 1.45 9.38
N ALA A 156 -9.95 2.42 10.28
CA ALA A 156 -8.95 2.87 11.25
C ALA A 156 -8.53 1.75 12.22
N ALA A 157 -9.50 0.98 12.74
CA ALA A 157 -9.21 -0.15 13.62
C ALA A 157 -8.41 -1.25 12.90
N LEU A 158 -8.83 -1.61 11.68
CA LEU A 158 -8.14 -2.64 10.89
C LEU A 158 -6.77 -2.18 10.41
N ALA A 159 -6.61 -0.89 10.11
CA ALA A 159 -5.33 -0.27 9.72
C ALA A 159 -4.34 -0.33 10.88
N LEU A 160 -4.80 -0.13 12.12
CA LEU A 160 -3.97 -0.28 13.31
C LEU A 160 -3.44 -1.72 13.44
N ILE A 161 -4.31 -2.72 13.25
CA ILE A 161 -3.95 -4.14 13.30
C ILE A 161 -2.95 -4.47 12.18
N THR A 162 -3.23 -4.03 10.95
CA THR A 162 -2.40 -4.28 9.75
C THR A 162 -1.01 -3.64 9.88
N ALA A 163 -0.95 -2.42 10.44
CA ALA A 163 0.32 -1.76 10.71
C ALA A 163 1.10 -2.45 11.83
N GLY A 164 0.40 -2.82 12.91
CA GLY A 164 0.99 -3.55 14.04
C GLY A 164 1.58 -4.90 13.60
N SER A 165 0.87 -5.67 12.78
CA SER A 165 1.38 -6.92 12.20
C SER A 165 2.60 -6.67 11.31
N GLN A 166 2.58 -5.64 10.47
CA GLN A 166 3.71 -5.31 9.60
C GLN A 166 4.98 -4.90 10.37
N ILE A 167 4.84 -4.07 11.41
CA ILE A 167 5.97 -3.60 12.23
C ILE A 167 6.70 -4.79 12.89
N THR A 168 5.98 -5.84 13.27
CA THR A 168 6.59 -7.01 13.92
C THR A 168 7.46 -7.86 12.98
N ILE A 169 7.39 -7.62 11.66
CA ILE A 169 8.01 -8.40 10.57
C ILE A 169 7.51 -9.85 10.51
N VAL A 170 7.53 -10.58 11.62
CA VAL A 170 7.06 -11.97 11.74
C VAL A 170 5.59 -12.11 11.35
N PHE A 171 4.72 -11.19 11.80
CA PHE A 171 3.30 -11.24 11.44
C PHE A 171 2.97 -10.48 10.14
N SER A 172 3.97 -9.97 9.41
CA SER A 172 3.73 -9.20 8.17
C SER A 172 2.99 -10.01 7.11
N PHE A 173 3.15 -11.34 7.08
CA PHE A 173 2.41 -12.25 6.20
C PHE A 173 0.89 -12.15 6.36
N ALA A 174 0.38 -11.76 7.54
CA ALA A 174 -1.04 -11.52 7.73
C ALA A 174 -1.58 -10.43 6.79
N ASN A 175 -0.71 -9.52 6.31
CA ASN A 175 -1.11 -8.42 5.45
C ASN A 175 -1.54 -8.86 4.06
N ILE A 176 -1.15 -10.07 3.61
CA ILE A 176 -1.69 -10.69 2.39
C ILE A 176 -3.22 -10.76 2.45
N ILE A 177 -3.79 -10.92 3.65
CA ILE A 177 -5.23 -10.98 3.89
C ILE A 177 -5.75 -9.63 4.40
N LEU A 178 -5.07 -9.00 5.36
CA LEU A 178 -5.55 -7.78 6.00
C LEU A 178 -5.60 -6.58 5.04
N PHE A 179 -4.59 -6.43 4.16
CA PHE A 179 -4.55 -5.31 3.22
C PHE A 179 -5.69 -5.37 2.19
N PRO A 180 -6.00 -6.52 1.56
CA PRO A 180 -7.19 -6.64 0.72
C PRO A 180 -8.49 -6.29 1.43
N ILE A 181 -8.65 -6.70 2.69
CA ILE A 181 -9.85 -6.34 3.47
C ILE A 181 -9.92 -4.82 3.69
N LEU A 182 -8.79 -4.16 4.01
CA LEU A 182 -8.74 -2.69 4.08
C LEU A 182 -9.16 -2.05 2.75
N MET A 183 -8.66 -2.58 1.64
CA MET A 183 -8.99 -2.06 0.32
C MET A 183 -10.46 -2.28 -0.05
N LEU A 184 -11.08 -3.38 0.36
CA LEU A 184 -12.52 -3.59 0.22
C LEU A 184 -13.33 -2.55 1.02
N ILE A 185 -12.93 -2.24 2.25
CA ILE A 185 -13.59 -1.21 3.06
C ILE A 185 -13.49 0.16 2.37
N VAL A 186 -12.30 0.52 1.87
CA VAL A 186 -12.07 1.78 1.15
C VAL A 186 -12.87 1.81 -0.16
N ALA A 187 -12.92 0.71 -0.88
CA ALA A 187 -13.73 0.56 -2.09
C ALA A 187 -15.21 0.80 -1.79
N PHE A 188 -15.78 0.11 -0.79
CA PHE A 188 -17.17 0.30 -0.41
C PHE A 188 -17.44 1.74 0.03
N HIS A 189 -16.53 2.34 0.80
CA HIS A 189 -16.65 3.73 1.21
C HIS A 189 -16.76 4.68 0.01
N PHE A 190 -15.86 4.54 -0.97
CA PHE A 190 -15.89 5.39 -2.17
C PHE A 190 -16.99 5.04 -3.16
N LEU A 191 -17.46 3.80 -3.25
CA LEU A 191 -18.46 3.38 -4.23
C LEU A 191 -19.91 3.58 -3.75
N LEU A 192 -20.16 3.48 -2.44
CA LEU A 192 -21.47 3.72 -1.85
C LEU A 192 -21.81 5.22 -1.75
N GLY A 193 -20.81 6.09 -1.62
CA GLY A 193 -20.98 7.55 -1.53
C GLY A 193 -21.79 7.98 -0.29
N ASP A 194 -22.28 9.23 -0.27
CA ASP A 194 -23.05 9.83 0.84
C ASP A 194 -24.42 9.18 1.14
N ASN A 195 -24.74 8.03 0.53
CA ASN A 195 -26.03 7.37 0.75
C ASN A 195 -26.15 6.71 2.14
N ASN A 196 -25.11 6.76 2.97
CA ASN A 196 -25.19 6.44 4.38
C ASN A 196 -25.60 7.69 5.17
N VAL A 197 -26.87 8.08 5.06
CA VAL A 197 -27.51 8.88 6.10
C VAL A 197 -27.60 7.97 7.32
N GLU A 198 -26.61 8.04 8.20
CA GLU A 198 -26.74 7.47 9.55
C GLU A 198 -27.88 8.25 10.23
N VAL A 199 -29.03 7.60 10.39
CA VAL A 199 -30.12 8.11 11.23
C VAL A 199 -29.59 8.04 12.66
N VAL A 200 -29.26 9.22 13.21
CA VAL A 200 -28.88 9.43 14.61
C VAL A 200 -30.03 9.06 15.53
#